data_AF-A0A6V8HBF2-F1
#
_entry.id   AF-A0A6V8HBF2-F1
#
_cell.length_a   1.000
_cell.length_b   1.000
_cell.length_c   1.000
_cell.angle_alpha   90.00
_cell.angle_beta   90.00
_cell.angle_gamma   90.00
#
_symmetry.space_group_name_H-M   'P 1'
#
loop_
_entity.id
_entity.type
_entity.pdbx_description
1 polymer ?
#
loop_
_entity_poly.entity_id
_entity_poly.type
_entity_poly.pdbx_seq_one_letter_code
_entity_poly.pdbx_strand_id
1 'polypeptide(L)'
;MDSPLLNQLFRQLFNHRACQCTRSTSVRRLNSTRHGSATLRYQQQSRSFLSRRETSSKKTATNDGTMWLKRDDYPRDLDQQLRTFPLVTAKDLRNRRERPRQVKMLTREFIEDSLYNPHYGYFSKHATIFHPGEPFDFSRIEDGPHFHRLLGERYTEFEDKLDETNPDIARQLWHTPTELFRPYYGEAIARYLVTNYRLSLYPYHDLIIYEMGAGNGTLMLNILDFIRDSDPEVYARTKFKIIEISSSLAKVQKENLRASLSAGGHTGHVQIINKSIFDWNEYIHSPCFFLALEVFDNFSHDAIRYDYETEMPQQGGVVIDSDGEFCEYYNTTLDPLASRFLRARQAASRRPFPSPLPSKLSRSLRSSLPIGRRDYTLPEYIPTRLMQFFDILRDYFPAHRLVTSDFSSLPDAVPGLNAPVVQTRYKRRTVPVSTPFVHQGYFDIFFPTDFNVIEDLYRAITGKLTFVSSHQEFMERWAYIGDTETRSGENPLLTWYKNAKVLATV
;
A
#
# COMPACT_ATOMS: atom_id res chain seq x y z
N MET A 1 5.12 26.50 14.70
CA MET A 1 6.01 26.68 15.86
C MET A 1 7.19 25.77 15.62
N ASP A 2 8.20 26.35 15.00
CA ASP A 2 9.21 25.65 14.23
C ASP A 2 10.29 25.13 15.16
N SER A 3 10.51 23.81 15.17
CA SER A 3 11.58 23.20 15.94
C SER A 3 12.94 23.57 15.31
N PRO A 4 13.83 24.29 16.01
CA PRO A 4 15.15 24.69 15.50
C PRO A 4 16.03 23.51 15.09
N LEU A 5 15.75 22.32 15.64
CA LEU A 5 16.42 21.06 15.34
C LEU A 5 16.24 20.63 13.88
N LEU A 6 15.05 20.83 13.30
CA LEU A 6 14.75 20.49 11.90
C LEU A 6 15.61 21.32 10.92
N ASN A 7 15.77 22.60 11.21
CA ASN A 7 16.59 23.50 10.39
C ASN A 7 18.09 23.24 10.52
N GLN A 8 18.56 22.75 11.67
CA GLN A 8 19.97 22.38 11.86
C GLN A 8 20.32 21.07 11.14
N LEU A 9 19.44 20.07 11.18
CA LEU A 9 19.65 18.78 10.53
C LEU A 9 19.73 18.92 9.00
N PHE A 10 18.88 19.78 8.40
CA PHE A 10 18.90 20.04 6.97
C PHE A 10 20.10 20.87 6.49
N ARG A 11 20.63 21.80 7.31
CA ARG A 11 21.78 22.62 6.90
C ARG A 11 23.10 21.84 6.81
N GLN A 12 23.26 20.76 7.59
CA GLN A 12 24.47 19.95 7.56
C GLN A 12 24.55 19.01 6.34
N LEU A 13 23.39 18.58 5.80
CA LEU A 13 23.33 17.65 4.66
C LEU A 13 23.67 18.29 3.30
N PHE A 14 23.70 19.62 3.18
CA PHE A 14 23.88 20.32 1.89
C PHE A 14 25.16 21.15 1.75
N ASN A 15 26.14 21.01 2.65
CA ASN A 15 27.38 21.81 2.64
C ASN A 15 28.56 21.20 1.87
N HIS A 16 28.35 20.22 0.98
CA HIS A 16 29.39 19.80 0.05
C HIS A 16 29.31 20.58 -1.27
N ARG A 17 30.25 21.52 -1.44
CA ARG A 17 30.45 22.28 -2.68
C ARG A 17 30.93 21.37 -3.82
N ALA A 18 30.36 21.58 -4.99
CA ALA A 18 30.79 20.98 -6.25
C ALA A 18 32.19 21.47 -6.65
N CYS A 19 33.10 20.53 -6.92
CA CYS A 19 34.37 20.84 -7.59
C CYS A 19 34.13 21.05 -9.09
N GLN A 20 34.48 22.24 -9.58
CA GLN A 20 34.56 22.59 -10.99
C GLN A 20 35.96 22.32 -11.56
N CYS A 21 35.99 22.22 -12.90
CA CYS A 21 37.12 22.35 -13.85
C CYS A 21 37.91 21.05 -14.14
N THR A 22 38.29 20.72 -15.37
CA THR A 22 38.67 21.53 -16.55
C THR A 22 38.37 20.85 -17.90
N ARG A 23 38.22 21.69 -18.94
CA ARG A 23 38.21 21.33 -20.37
C ARG A 23 39.57 20.80 -20.84
N SER A 24 39.55 19.84 -21.77
CA SER A 24 40.62 19.66 -22.76
C SER A 24 40.04 19.15 -24.07
N THR A 25 40.34 19.90 -25.14
CA THR A 25 40.03 19.65 -26.54
C THR A 25 41.13 18.84 -27.21
N SER A 26 40.78 17.83 -28.01
CA SER A 26 41.59 17.45 -29.18
C SER A 26 40.77 16.71 -30.24
N VAL A 27 41.09 17.03 -31.48
CA VAL A 27 40.43 16.67 -32.75
C VAL A 27 41.31 15.66 -33.51
N ARG A 28 40.69 14.67 -34.20
CA ARG A 28 41.09 14.06 -35.50
C ARG A 28 40.15 12.87 -35.81
N ARG A 29 39.29 12.90 -36.85
CA ARG A 29 39.44 12.48 -38.28
C ARG A 29 39.90 11.01 -38.44
N LEU A 30 39.42 10.11 -39.32
CA LEU A 30 38.40 10.02 -40.40
C LEU A 30 38.38 8.53 -40.91
N ASN A 31 37.25 8.07 -41.50
CA ASN A 31 37.07 7.03 -42.58
C ASN A 31 37.37 5.53 -42.28
N SER A 32 36.72 4.48 -42.84
CA SER A 32 35.72 4.31 -43.91
C SER A 32 34.98 2.93 -43.85
N THR A 33 33.75 2.91 -44.40
CA THR A 33 33.06 1.89 -45.23
C THR A 33 32.94 0.37 -44.90
N ARG A 34 31.66 -0.08 -44.96
CA ARG A 34 31.04 -1.18 -45.77
C ARG A 34 30.46 -2.44 -45.05
N HIS A 35 29.13 -2.55 -45.20
CA HIS A 35 28.20 -3.69 -45.35
C HIS A 35 28.30 -4.97 -44.50
N GLY A 36 27.14 -5.33 -43.90
CA GLY A 36 26.77 -6.71 -43.55
C GLY A 36 25.54 -6.79 -42.64
N SER A 37 24.41 -7.28 -43.15
CA SER A 37 23.19 -7.62 -42.40
C SER A 37 23.44 -8.64 -41.28
N ALA A 38 22.91 -8.41 -40.07
CA ALA A 38 22.35 -9.47 -39.19
C ALA A 38 21.73 -8.90 -37.89
N THR A 39 20.45 -9.21 -37.67
CA THR A 39 19.77 -9.49 -36.39
C THR A 39 20.15 -8.67 -35.14
N LEU A 40 19.34 -7.69 -34.76
CA LEU A 40 19.43 -7.00 -33.47
C LEU A 40 18.55 -7.69 -32.41
N ARG A 41 19.20 -8.48 -31.54
CA ARG A 41 18.73 -8.79 -30.19
C ARG A 41 18.83 -7.50 -29.37
N TYR A 42 17.73 -7.05 -28.76
CA TYR A 42 17.76 -5.97 -27.77
C TYR A 42 18.47 -6.47 -26.50
N GLN A 43 19.77 -6.20 -26.39
CA GLN A 43 20.53 -6.31 -25.15
C GLN A 43 20.20 -5.10 -24.26
N GLN A 44 19.60 -5.37 -23.11
CA GLN A 44 19.51 -4.43 -22.00
C GLN A 44 20.93 -4.04 -21.56
N GLN A 45 21.32 -2.79 -21.77
CA GLN A 45 22.54 -2.22 -21.20
C GLN A 45 22.29 -1.84 -19.74
N SER A 46 22.49 -2.79 -18.83
CA SER A 46 22.67 -2.49 -17.41
C SER A 46 24.08 -1.92 -17.19
N ARG A 47 24.19 -0.63 -16.89
CA ARG A 47 25.48 -0.03 -16.48
C ARG A 47 25.80 -0.45 -15.04
N SER A 48 26.79 -1.32 -14.89
CA SER A 48 27.40 -1.68 -13.61
C SER A 48 28.34 -0.55 -13.16
N PHE A 49 28.02 0.14 -12.06
CA PHE A 49 29.00 0.98 -11.37
C PHE A 49 29.92 0.10 -10.51
N LEU A 50 31.13 -0.14 -11.03
CA LEU A 50 32.24 -0.71 -10.28
C LEU A 50 32.73 0.33 -9.26
N SER A 51 32.49 0.09 -7.97
CA SER A 51 33.09 0.87 -6.89
C SER A 51 34.51 0.35 -6.60
N ARG A 52 35.49 1.24 -6.77
CA ARG A 52 36.91 1.00 -6.56
C ARG A 52 37.19 0.99 -5.05
N ARG A 53 37.74 -0.12 -4.56
CA ARG A 53 38.21 -0.29 -3.17
C ARG A 53 39.38 0.68 -2.92
N GLU A 54 39.16 1.69 -2.08
CA GLU A 54 40.25 2.48 -1.48
C GLU A 54 40.58 1.95 -0.08
N THR A 55 41.87 1.73 0.15
CA THR A 55 42.47 1.37 1.44
C THR A 55 43.04 2.62 2.10
N SER A 56 42.58 2.97 3.31
CA SER A 56 43.27 3.90 4.22
C SER A 56 42.85 3.59 5.67
N SER A 57 43.75 3.02 6.46
CA SER A 57 44.67 3.67 7.42
C SER A 57 43.99 4.23 8.68
N LYS A 58 44.41 3.67 9.83
CA LYS A 58 43.97 4.03 11.18
C LYS A 58 44.19 5.52 11.47
N LYS A 59 43.14 6.24 11.89
CA LYS A 59 43.26 7.46 12.70
C LYS A 59 42.20 7.50 13.79
N THR A 60 42.64 8.05 14.91
CA THR A 60 42.11 8.11 16.26
C THR A 60 40.78 8.84 16.40
N ALA A 61 39.96 8.35 17.32
CA ALA A 61 38.66 8.89 17.70
C ALA A 61 38.76 10.32 18.27
N THR A 62 37.99 11.23 17.70
CA THR A 62 37.54 12.46 18.36
C THR A 62 36.04 12.60 18.17
N ASN A 63 35.39 12.86 19.28
CA ASN A 63 33.97 13.03 19.51
C ASN A 63 33.35 14.03 18.52
N ASP A 64 32.51 13.57 17.59
CA ASP A 64 31.78 14.41 16.64
C ASP A 64 30.32 13.95 16.59
N GLY A 65 29.39 14.87 16.85
CA GLY A 65 27.99 14.64 17.20
C GLY A 65 27.08 14.18 16.06
N THR A 66 27.49 13.17 15.30
CA THR A 66 26.71 12.52 14.25
C THR A 66 26.62 11.02 14.54
N MET A 67 25.68 10.67 15.41
CA MET A 67 25.47 9.30 15.85
C MET A 67 24.63 8.54 14.81
N TRP A 68 25.23 8.27 13.64
CA TRP A 68 24.75 7.20 12.77
C TRP A 68 25.18 5.89 13.40
N LEU A 69 24.33 5.31 14.25
CA LEU A 69 24.58 3.98 14.79
C LEU A 69 24.66 3.01 13.62
N LYS A 70 25.81 2.35 13.46
CA LYS A 70 25.89 1.15 12.65
C LYS A 70 24.94 0.13 13.25
N ARG A 71 24.35 -0.73 12.42
CA ARG A 71 23.40 -1.80 12.80
C ARG A 71 23.91 -2.78 13.88
N ASP A 72 25.16 -2.63 14.33
CA ASP A 72 25.83 -3.42 15.35
C ASP A 72 26.16 -2.63 16.65
N ASP A 73 25.89 -1.31 16.71
CA ASP A 73 26.00 -0.51 17.95
C ASP A 73 24.65 -0.56 18.69
N TYR A 74 24.33 -1.72 19.27
CA TYR A 74 23.19 -1.81 20.19
C TYR A 74 23.42 -0.86 21.38
N PRO A 75 22.45 0.00 21.76
CA PRO A 75 22.54 0.72 23.01
C PRO A 75 22.77 -0.29 24.13
N ARG A 76 23.69 0.00 25.06
CA ARG A 76 24.16 -0.91 26.12
C ARG A 76 23.06 -1.43 27.07
N ASP A 77 21.79 -1.15 26.81
CA ASP A 77 20.68 -1.40 27.71
C ASP A 77 19.37 -1.90 27.03
N LEU A 78 19.41 -2.38 25.77
CA LEU A 78 18.20 -2.89 25.11
C LEU A 78 17.53 -4.02 25.90
N ASP A 79 18.31 -4.90 26.54
CA ASP A 79 17.78 -5.97 27.38
C ASP A 79 17.02 -5.46 28.61
N GLN A 80 17.50 -4.38 29.24
CA GLN A 80 16.82 -3.75 30.36
C GLN A 80 15.55 -3.03 29.88
N GLN A 81 15.61 -2.33 28.75
CA GLN A 81 14.44 -1.69 28.14
C GLN A 81 13.38 -2.73 27.76
N LEU A 82 13.78 -3.86 27.19
CA LEU A 82 12.90 -4.98 26.87
C LEU A 82 12.23 -5.57 28.11
N ARG A 83 12.87 -5.53 29.28
CA ARG A 83 12.29 -6.00 30.54
C ARG A 83 11.40 -4.96 31.21
N THR A 84 11.72 -3.67 31.08
CA THR A 84 11.08 -2.59 31.86
C THR A 84 9.92 -1.93 31.12
N PHE A 85 10.03 -1.72 29.80
CA PHE A 85 9.02 -0.98 29.05
C PHE A 85 7.75 -1.81 28.83
N PRO A 86 6.55 -1.21 28.94
CA PRO A 86 5.30 -1.91 28.71
C PRO A 86 5.11 -2.25 27.23
N LEU A 87 4.50 -3.40 26.95
CA LEU A 87 3.98 -3.73 25.63
C LEU A 87 2.63 -3.00 25.46
N VAL A 88 2.50 -2.19 24.42
CA VAL A 88 1.27 -1.44 24.11
C VAL A 88 0.76 -1.76 22.71
N THR A 89 -0.55 -1.64 22.52
CA THR A 89 -1.23 -1.83 21.24
C THR A 89 -1.62 -0.49 20.62
N ALA A 90 -1.93 -0.47 19.32
CA ALA A 90 -2.49 0.72 18.67
C ALA A 90 -3.81 1.16 19.32
N LYS A 91 -4.60 0.20 19.83
CA LYS A 91 -5.84 0.47 20.54
C LYS A 91 -5.59 1.24 21.85
N ASP A 92 -4.56 0.88 22.61
CA ASP A 92 -4.18 1.58 23.84
C ASP A 92 -3.75 3.03 23.59
N LEU A 93 -3.19 3.28 22.40
CA LEU A 93 -2.66 4.59 21.98
C LEU A 93 -3.69 5.48 21.27
N ARG A 94 -4.86 4.97 20.90
CA ARG A 94 -5.88 5.67 20.09
C ARG A 94 -6.26 7.06 20.62
N ASN A 95 -6.30 7.23 21.94
CA ASN A 95 -6.67 8.49 22.59
C ASN A 95 -5.46 9.38 22.96
N ARG A 96 -4.23 8.90 22.72
CA ARG A 96 -3.02 9.68 23.00
C ARG A 96 -2.77 10.65 21.85
N ARG A 97 -2.55 11.92 22.21
CA ARG A 97 -2.23 12.98 21.25
C ARG A 97 -0.76 13.02 20.86
N GLU A 98 0.09 12.52 21.75
CA GLU A 98 1.53 12.47 21.58
C GLU A 98 1.97 11.05 21.25
N ARG A 99 3.02 10.95 20.44
CA ARG A 99 3.61 9.66 20.06
C ARG A 99 4.24 8.99 21.28
N PRO A 100 4.08 7.67 21.41
CA PRO A 100 4.59 6.97 22.57
C PRO A 100 6.13 6.98 22.60
N ARG A 101 6.68 6.98 23.81
CA ARG A 101 8.09 6.75 24.12
C ARG A 101 8.19 5.77 25.28
N GLN A 102 9.32 5.10 25.42
CA GLN A 102 9.55 4.10 26.46
C GLN A 102 8.51 2.97 26.43
N VAL A 103 8.19 2.47 25.25
CA VAL A 103 7.22 1.38 25.05
C VAL A 103 7.78 0.32 24.12
N LYS A 104 7.15 -0.85 24.13
CA LYS A 104 7.36 -1.91 23.13
C LYS A 104 6.06 -2.10 22.36
N MET A 105 6.17 -2.38 21.08
CA MET A 105 5.04 -2.68 20.21
C MET A 105 5.39 -3.86 19.30
N LEU A 106 4.41 -4.67 18.93
CA LEU A 106 4.58 -5.62 17.82
C LEU A 106 4.56 -4.86 16.50
N THR A 107 5.18 -5.39 15.45
CA THR A 107 5.26 -4.70 14.14
C THR A 107 3.88 -4.27 13.64
N ARG A 108 2.86 -5.14 13.73
CA ARG A 108 1.50 -4.79 13.32
C ARG A 108 0.94 -3.58 14.08
N GLU A 109 1.19 -3.51 15.40
CA GLU A 109 0.63 -2.48 16.27
C GLU A 109 1.29 -1.15 16.00
N PHE A 110 2.59 -1.17 15.75
CA PHE A 110 3.35 0.01 15.37
C PHE A 110 2.86 0.59 14.04
N ILE A 111 2.64 -0.28 13.03
CA ILE A 111 2.17 0.14 11.71
C ILE A 111 0.73 0.68 11.80
N GLU A 112 -0.15 -0.03 12.52
CA GLU A 112 -1.53 0.42 12.75
C GLU A 112 -1.58 1.80 13.43
N ASP A 113 -0.77 2.02 14.47
CA ASP A 113 -0.66 3.32 15.14
C ASP A 113 -0.08 4.39 14.20
N SER A 114 0.94 4.04 13.41
CA SER A 114 1.58 4.94 12.44
C SER A 114 0.63 5.42 11.37
N LEU A 115 -0.27 4.55 10.89
CA LEU A 115 -1.18 4.86 9.79
C LEU A 115 -2.50 5.47 10.29
N TYR A 116 -3.09 4.92 11.36
CA TYR A 116 -4.50 5.14 11.71
C TYR A 116 -4.74 5.83 13.05
N ASN A 117 -3.70 6.21 13.80
CA ASN A 117 -3.93 6.98 15.03
C ASN A 117 -4.69 8.30 14.71
N PRO A 118 -5.80 8.62 15.38
CA PRO A 118 -6.61 9.82 15.08
C PRO A 118 -5.86 11.15 15.24
N HIS A 119 -4.81 11.19 16.05
CA HIS A 119 -4.13 12.43 16.41
C HIS A 119 -2.87 12.69 15.62
N TYR A 120 -2.14 11.65 15.24
CA TYR A 120 -0.86 11.77 14.53
C TYR A 120 -0.65 10.72 13.44
N GLY A 121 -1.60 9.82 13.19
CA GLY A 121 -1.50 8.81 12.13
C GLY A 121 -1.45 9.43 10.74
N TYR A 122 -0.84 8.71 9.81
CA TYR A 122 -0.60 9.16 8.44
C TYR A 122 -1.88 9.59 7.73
N PHE A 123 -2.91 8.74 7.72
CA PHE A 123 -4.19 9.05 7.09
C PHE A 123 -4.98 10.14 7.84
N SER A 124 -4.77 10.28 9.15
CA SER A 124 -5.40 11.35 9.93
C SER A 124 -4.82 12.74 9.62
N LYS A 125 -3.53 12.80 9.26
CA LYS A 125 -2.82 14.06 8.99
C LYS A 125 -2.75 14.44 7.53
N HIS A 126 -2.66 13.45 6.65
CA HIS A 126 -2.18 13.68 5.30
C HIS A 126 -3.19 13.37 4.20
N ALA A 127 -4.48 13.10 4.47
CA ALA A 127 -5.53 12.63 3.53
C ALA A 127 -5.92 13.56 2.35
N THR A 128 -4.96 14.10 1.60
CA THR A 128 -5.19 14.74 0.30
C THR A 128 -5.12 13.69 -0.82
N ILE A 129 -6.29 13.27 -1.33
CA ILE A 129 -6.38 12.37 -2.48
C ILE A 129 -6.33 13.19 -3.77
N PHE A 130 -5.51 12.78 -4.73
CA PHE A 130 -5.40 13.44 -6.03
C PHE A 130 -6.72 13.36 -6.78
N HIS A 131 -7.14 14.50 -7.31
CA HIS A 131 -8.27 14.59 -8.20
C HIS A 131 -7.83 15.31 -9.48
N PRO A 132 -7.85 14.64 -10.65
CA PRO A 132 -7.31 15.21 -11.88
C PRO A 132 -8.13 16.38 -12.44
N GLY A 133 -9.25 16.76 -11.80
CA GLY A 133 -10.29 17.57 -12.44
C GLY A 133 -11.02 16.71 -13.46
N GLU A 134 -11.54 17.30 -14.54
CA GLU A 134 -12.34 16.57 -15.56
C GLU A 134 -11.76 15.21 -15.99
N PRO A 135 -12.60 14.19 -16.21
CA PRO A 135 -12.19 12.89 -16.75
C PRO A 135 -11.30 13.00 -17.99
N PHE A 136 -10.38 12.05 -18.17
CA PHE A 136 -9.55 11.98 -19.36
C PHE A 136 -10.36 11.52 -20.57
N ASP A 137 -10.27 12.24 -21.68
CA ASP A 137 -10.77 11.80 -22.99
C ASP A 137 -9.66 11.01 -23.71
N PHE A 138 -9.58 9.71 -23.40
CA PHE A 138 -8.52 8.83 -23.90
C PHE A 138 -8.48 8.78 -25.44
N SER A 139 -9.64 8.87 -26.10
CA SER A 139 -9.76 8.87 -27.56
C SER A 139 -9.02 10.03 -28.24
N ARG A 140 -8.78 11.12 -27.52
CA ARG A 140 -8.03 12.29 -28.00
C ARG A 140 -6.55 12.24 -27.64
N ILE A 141 -6.14 11.34 -26.76
CA ILE A 141 -4.75 11.16 -26.36
C ILE A 141 -4.03 10.34 -27.42
N GLU A 142 -2.86 10.82 -27.85
CA GLU A 142 -2.10 10.19 -28.93
C GLU A 142 -1.61 8.80 -28.55
N ASP A 143 -0.94 8.68 -27.39
CA ASP A 143 -0.29 7.48 -26.90
C ASP A 143 -0.09 7.51 -25.36
N GLY A 144 0.40 6.42 -24.79
CA GLY A 144 0.73 6.31 -23.37
C GLY A 144 1.71 7.37 -22.86
N PRO A 145 2.83 7.68 -23.56
CA PRO A 145 3.72 8.78 -23.18
C PRO A 145 3.02 10.15 -23.09
N HIS A 146 2.10 10.45 -24.00
CA HIS A 146 1.29 11.67 -23.92
C HIS A 146 0.39 11.63 -22.68
N PHE A 147 -0.28 10.51 -22.40
CA PHE A 147 -1.05 10.35 -21.16
C PHE A 147 -0.19 10.60 -19.90
N HIS A 148 1.04 10.12 -19.85
CA HIS A 148 1.96 10.34 -18.72
C HIS A 148 2.29 11.82 -18.51
N ARG A 149 2.52 12.56 -19.61
CA ARG A 149 2.78 14.01 -19.54
C ARG A 149 1.56 14.76 -19.03
N LEU A 150 0.38 14.48 -19.61
CA LEU A 150 -0.88 15.12 -19.22
C LEU A 150 -1.20 14.86 -17.75
N LEU A 151 -0.99 13.62 -17.27
CA LEU A 151 -1.15 13.29 -15.86
C LEU A 151 -0.18 14.10 -15.00
N GLY A 152 1.10 14.20 -15.39
CA GLY A 152 2.10 15.01 -14.68
C GLY A 152 1.76 16.51 -14.62
N GLU A 153 1.17 17.05 -15.68
CA GLU A 153 0.64 18.42 -15.71
C GLU A 153 -0.51 18.59 -14.73
N ARG A 154 -1.50 17.68 -14.73
CA ARG A 154 -2.62 17.71 -13.76
C ARG A 154 -2.16 17.60 -12.32
N TYR A 155 -1.13 16.79 -12.05
CA TYR A 155 -0.50 16.73 -10.73
C TYR A 155 0.07 18.09 -10.32
N THR A 156 0.83 18.72 -11.22
CA THR A 156 1.48 20.01 -10.95
C THR A 156 0.43 21.09 -10.69
N GLU A 157 -0.59 21.19 -11.55
CA GLU A 157 -1.68 22.15 -11.40
C GLU A 157 -2.47 21.95 -10.09
N PHE A 158 -2.72 20.70 -9.71
CA PHE A 158 -3.43 20.38 -8.48
C PHE A 158 -2.59 20.77 -7.25
N GLU A 159 -1.31 20.42 -7.23
CA GLU A 159 -0.40 20.80 -6.14
C GLU A 159 -0.19 22.32 -6.06
N ASP A 160 -0.09 23.02 -7.20
CA ASP A 160 0.05 24.49 -7.24
C ASP A 160 -1.16 25.19 -6.61
N LYS A 161 -2.39 24.78 -6.94
CA LYS A 161 -3.62 25.31 -6.32
C LYS A 161 -3.68 25.07 -4.81
N LEU A 162 -3.20 23.92 -4.35
CA LEU A 162 -3.12 23.61 -2.93
C LEU A 162 -2.02 24.43 -2.24
N ASP A 163 -0.88 24.66 -2.90
CA ASP A 163 0.20 25.49 -2.36
C ASP A 163 -0.17 26.98 -2.31
N GLU A 164 -1.01 27.47 -3.23
CA GLU A 164 -1.57 28.82 -3.17
C GLU A 164 -2.43 29.04 -1.92
N THR A 165 -3.17 28.01 -1.49
CA THR A 165 -4.09 28.11 -0.34
C THR A 165 -3.44 27.74 0.99
N ASN A 166 -2.61 26.70 1.01
CA ASN A 166 -1.91 26.22 2.19
C ASN A 166 -0.59 25.53 1.79
N PRO A 167 0.53 26.28 1.68
CA PRO A 167 1.82 25.75 1.30
C PRO A 167 2.27 24.58 2.19
N ASP A 168 2.57 23.43 1.58
CA ASP A 168 3.07 22.27 2.32
C ASP A 168 4.13 21.52 1.50
N ILE A 169 5.40 21.69 1.91
CA ILE A 169 6.55 21.05 1.26
C ILE A 169 6.57 19.52 1.42
N ALA A 170 5.83 19.00 2.40
CA ALA A 170 5.73 17.58 2.72
C ALA A 170 4.32 17.03 2.43
N ARG A 171 3.57 17.69 1.54
CA ARG A 171 2.23 17.24 1.15
C ARG A 171 2.31 15.82 0.57
N GLN A 172 1.52 14.94 1.15
CA GLN A 172 1.30 13.59 0.65
C GLN A 172 0.15 13.61 -0.34
N LEU A 173 0.24 12.76 -1.37
CA LEU A 173 -0.71 12.74 -2.47
C LEU A 173 -0.77 11.34 -3.05
N TRP A 174 -1.97 10.77 -3.10
CA TRP A 174 -2.26 9.44 -3.64
C TRP A 174 -3.10 9.53 -4.89
N HIS A 175 -2.93 8.56 -5.78
CA HIS A 175 -3.85 8.32 -6.89
C HIS A 175 -4.33 6.88 -6.85
N THR A 176 -5.58 6.71 -7.26
CA THR A 176 -6.25 5.42 -7.35
C THR A 176 -6.75 5.22 -8.79
N PRO A 177 -6.97 3.98 -9.26
CA PRO A 177 -7.58 3.69 -10.54
C PRO A 177 -8.94 4.38 -10.66
N THR A 178 -9.68 4.45 -9.55
CA THR A 178 -10.97 5.15 -9.46
C THR A 178 -10.85 6.62 -9.85
N GLU A 179 -9.84 7.34 -9.37
CA GLU A 179 -9.65 8.75 -9.73
C GLU A 179 -9.06 8.91 -11.14
N LEU A 180 -8.13 8.02 -11.53
CA LEU A 180 -7.42 8.12 -12.80
C LEU A 180 -8.27 7.74 -14.02
N PHE A 181 -9.15 6.74 -13.87
CA PHE A 181 -9.90 6.13 -14.97
C PHE A 181 -11.40 6.32 -14.83
N ARG A 182 -11.85 7.34 -14.10
CA ARG A 182 -13.27 7.71 -14.05
C ARG A 182 -13.81 8.15 -15.42
N PRO A 183 -15.08 7.88 -15.73
CA PRO A 183 -15.98 7.00 -14.98
C PRO A 183 -15.75 5.50 -15.24
N TYR A 184 -14.96 5.18 -16.26
CA TYR A 184 -14.82 3.84 -16.87
C TYR A 184 -14.46 2.72 -15.88
N TYR A 185 -13.56 2.96 -14.92
CA TYR A 185 -13.23 1.97 -13.89
C TYR A 185 -14.43 1.67 -12.98
N GLY A 186 -15.16 2.70 -12.54
CA GLY A 186 -16.35 2.55 -11.72
C GLY A 186 -17.50 1.87 -12.47
N GLU A 187 -17.67 2.18 -13.75
CA GLU A 187 -18.66 1.52 -14.61
C GLU A 187 -18.37 0.03 -14.79
N ALA A 188 -17.10 -0.36 -14.95
CA ALA A 188 -16.73 -1.77 -15.05
C ALA A 188 -17.12 -2.56 -13.79
N ILE A 189 -16.83 -1.98 -12.62
CA ILE A 189 -17.26 -2.56 -11.33
C ILE A 189 -18.79 -2.60 -11.26
N ALA A 190 -19.48 -1.53 -11.66
CA ALA A 190 -20.94 -1.50 -11.67
C ALA A 190 -21.56 -2.60 -12.54
N ARG A 191 -21.03 -2.83 -13.76
CA ARG A 191 -21.48 -3.91 -14.65
C ARG A 191 -21.30 -5.29 -14.02
N TYR A 192 -20.17 -5.54 -13.36
CA TYR A 192 -19.95 -6.77 -12.60
C TYR A 192 -21.02 -6.94 -11.51
N LEU A 193 -21.26 -5.89 -10.70
CA LEU A 193 -22.21 -5.94 -9.59
C LEU A 193 -23.65 -6.18 -10.07
N VAL A 194 -24.12 -5.40 -11.05
CA VAL A 194 -25.48 -5.49 -11.57
C VAL A 194 -25.74 -6.85 -12.23
N THR A 195 -24.78 -7.35 -13.02
CA THR A 195 -24.91 -8.65 -13.68
C THR A 195 -25.06 -9.77 -12.66
N ASN A 196 -24.19 -9.82 -11.65
CA ASN A 196 -24.24 -10.85 -10.62
C ASN A 196 -25.48 -10.71 -9.71
N TYR A 197 -25.91 -9.48 -9.42
CA TYR A 197 -27.14 -9.21 -8.70
C TYR A 197 -28.37 -9.73 -9.45
N ARG A 198 -28.49 -9.42 -10.75
CA ARG A 198 -29.59 -9.87 -11.61
C ARG A 198 -29.68 -11.39 -11.67
N LEU A 199 -28.54 -12.08 -11.74
CA LEU A 199 -28.49 -13.54 -11.85
C LEU A 199 -28.90 -14.29 -10.58
N SER A 200 -28.80 -13.68 -9.40
CA SER A 200 -28.81 -14.44 -8.14
C SER A 200 -29.65 -13.86 -7.02
N LEU A 201 -30.02 -12.58 -7.07
CA LEU A 201 -30.72 -11.88 -5.99
C LEU A 201 -31.98 -11.15 -6.48
N TYR A 202 -31.97 -10.62 -7.71
CA TYR A 202 -33.13 -9.95 -8.28
C TYR A 202 -34.26 -10.92 -8.62
N PRO A 203 -35.55 -10.57 -8.40
CA PRO A 203 -36.06 -9.38 -7.73
C PRO A 203 -36.34 -9.58 -6.23
N TYR A 204 -35.82 -10.63 -5.59
CA TYR A 204 -36.19 -10.97 -4.21
C TYR A 204 -35.50 -10.12 -3.14
N HIS A 205 -34.26 -9.70 -3.39
CA HIS A 205 -33.48 -8.87 -2.47
C HIS A 205 -33.09 -7.54 -3.13
N ASP A 206 -32.88 -6.52 -2.29
CA ASP A 206 -32.33 -5.22 -2.73
C ASP A 206 -30.83 -5.35 -3.04
N LEU A 207 -30.31 -4.49 -3.93
CA LEU A 207 -28.88 -4.41 -4.20
C LEU A 207 -28.20 -3.60 -3.09
N ILE A 208 -27.63 -4.30 -2.10
CA ILE A 208 -26.89 -3.65 -1.00
C ILE A 208 -25.39 -3.72 -1.29
N ILE A 209 -24.73 -2.57 -1.31
CA ILE A 209 -23.29 -2.43 -1.56
C ILE A 209 -22.66 -1.74 -0.36
N TYR A 210 -21.67 -2.40 0.25
CA TYR A 210 -20.78 -1.79 1.23
C TYR A 210 -19.46 -1.44 0.54
N GLU A 211 -18.94 -0.24 0.75
CA GLU A 211 -17.60 0.17 0.30
C GLU A 211 -16.77 0.58 1.51
N MET A 212 -15.66 -0.10 1.73
CA MET A 212 -14.70 0.22 2.78
C MET A 212 -13.65 1.17 2.22
N GLY A 213 -13.45 2.33 2.87
CA GLY A 213 -12.41 3.29 2.49
C GLY A 213 -12.67 3.96 1.13
N ALA A 214 -13.82 4.61 0.96
CA ALA A 214 -14.27 5.14 -0.34
C ALA A 214 -13.48 6.36 -0.87
N GLY A 215 -12.45 6.83 -0.15
CA GLY A 215 -11.67 8.02 -0.54
C GLY A 215 -12.56 9.25 -0.71
N ASN A 216 -12.56 9.85 -1.91
CA ASN A 216 -13.42 10.99 -2.24
C ASN A 216 -14.90 10.61 -2.48
N GLY A 217 -15.25 9.32 -2.51
CA GLY A 217 -16.56 8.81 -2.89
C GLY A 217 -16.76 8.68 -4.41
N THR A 218 -15.70 8.82 -5.21
CA THR A 218 -15.76 8.79 -6.68
C THR A 218 -16.29 7.45 -7.21
N LEU A 219 -15.87 6.32 -6.63
CA LEU A 219 -16.34 5.00 -7.05
C LEU A 219 -17.85 4.87 -6.82
N MET A 220 -18.32 5.20 -5.62
CA MET A 220 -19.74 5.23 -5.26
C MET A 220 -20.56 6.06 -6.25
N LEU A 221 -20.12 7.27 -6.59
CA LEU A 221 -20.81 8.12 -7.55
C LEU A 221 -20.86 7.46 -8.94
N ASN A 222 -19.72 6.98 -9.44
CA ASN A 222 -19.64 6.34 -10.77
C ASN A 222 -20.54 5.10 -10.86
N ILE A 223 -20.57 4.27 -9.82
CA ILE A 223 -21.45 3.09 -9.76
C ILE A 223 -22.92 3.53 -9.77
N LEU A 224 -23.30 4.49 -8.93
CA LEU A 224 -24.71 4.91 -8.81
C LEU A 224 -25.20 5.67 -10.05
N ASP A 225 -24.37 6.51 -10.65
CA ASP A 225 -24.65 7.16 -11.94
C ASP A 225 -24.87 6.10 -13.03
N PHE A 226 -23.96 5.13 -13.13
CA PHE A 226 -24.07 4.06 -14.11
C PHE A 226 -25.36 3.24 -13.95
N ILE A 227 -25.68 2.81 -12.72
CA ILE A 227 -26.89 2.00 -12.47
C ILE A 227 -28.14 2.82 -12.73
N ARG A 228 -28.17 4.12 -12.35
CA ARG A 228 -29.29 5.01 -12.64
C ARG A 228 -29.59 5.09 -14.13
N ASP A 229 -28.54 5.27 -14.93
CA ASP A 229 -28.68 5.55 -16.36
C ASP A 229 -28.92 4.28 -17.18
N SER A 230 -28.35 3.15 -16.75
CA SER A 230 -28.48 1.87 -17.46
C SER A 230 -29.64 0.98 -16.98
N ASP A 231 -29.99 1.03 -15.69
CA ASP A 231 -30.93 0.11 -15.06
C ASP A 231 -31.77 0.79 -13.94
N PRO A 232 -32.74 1.66 -14.30
CA PRO A 232 -33.53 2.43 -13.32
C PRO A 232 -34.28 1.57 -12.27
N GLU A 233 -34.75 0.38 -12.66
CA GLU A 233 -35.42 -0.56 -11.74
C GLU A 233 -34.47 -1.12 -10.68
N VAL A 234 -33.23 -1.41 -11.07
CA VAL A 234 -32.18 -1.84 -10.13
C VAL A 234 -31.80 -0.66 -9.25
N TYR A 235 -31.58 0.52 -9.84
CA TYR A 235 -31.24 1.74 -9.12
C TYR A 235 -32.22 2.07 -8.00
N ALA A 236 -33.53 1.98 -8.26
CA ALA A 236 -34.59 2.21 -7.28
C ALA A 236 -34.46 1.32 -6.03
N ARG A 237 -33.76 0.18 -6.15
CA ARG A 237 -33.54 -0.80 -5.09
C ARG A 237 -32.09 -0.87 -4.61
N THR A 238 -31.24 0.03 -5.09
CA THR A 238 -29.83 0.08 -4.70
C THR A 238 -29.67 0.85 -3.40
N LYS A 239 -28.95 0.26 -2.44
CA LYS A 239 -28.53 0.88 -1.18
C LYS A 239 -27.02 0.80 -1.08
N PHE A 240 -26.37 1.96 -1.02
CA PHE A 240 -24.92 2.07 -0.96
C PHE A 240 -24.48 2.54 0.43
N LYS A 241 -23.50 1.87 1.02
CA LYS A 241 -23.05 2.12 2.39
C LYS A 241 -21.53 2.26 2.42
N ILE A 242 -21.05 3.46 2.72
CA ILE A 242 -19.62 3.71 2.88
C ILE A 242 -19.24 3.47 4.34
N ILE A 243 -18.18 2.70 4.57
CA ILE A 243 -17.52 2.53 5.87
C ILE A 243 -16.23 3.33 5.84
N GLU A 244 -16.22 4.45 6.55
CA GLU A 244 -15.12 5.42 6.54
C GLU A 244 -14.62 5.67 7.97
N ILE A 245 -13.33 5.47 8.23
CA ILE A 245 -12.75 5.73 9.55
C ILE A 245 -12.51 7.23 9.79
N SER A 246 -12.18 7.98 8.74
CA SER A 246 -11.81 9.39 8.81
C SER A 246 -13.03 10.30 8.78
N SER A 247 -13.23 11.08 9.84
CA SER A 247 -14.31 12.08 9.89
C SER A 247 -14.16 13.20 8.84
N SER A 248 -12.93 13.51 8.41
CA SER A 248 -12.70 14.52 7.37
C SER A 248 -13.12 13.99 5.99
N LEU A 249 -12.70 12.78 5.62
CA LEU A 249 -13.13 12.15 4.36
C LEU A 249 -14.63 11.87 4.35
N ALA A 250 -15.21 11.44 5.47
CA ALA A 250 -16.66 11.26 5.59
C ALA A 250 -17.43 12.58 5.36
N LYS A 251 -16.85 13.74 5.70
CA LYS A 251 -17.42 15.05 5.39
C LYS A 251 -17.31 15.38 3.90
N VAL A 252 -16.14 15.17 3.30
CA VAL A 252 -15.91 15.36 1.85
C VAL A 252 -16.86 14.48 1.03
N GLN A 253 -17.01 13.20 1.38
CA GLN A 253 -17.93 12.28 0.73
C GLN A 253 -19.39 12.77 0.80
N LYS A 254 -19.83 13.34 1.93
CA LYS A 254 -21.17 13.95 2.07
C LYS A 254 -21.34 15.20 1.21
N GLU A 255 -20.30 16.00 1.08
CA GLU A 255 -20.31 17.21 0.25
C GLU A 255 -20.37 16.84 -1.24
N ASN A 256 -19.53 15.91 -1.68
CA ASN A 256 -19.52 15.39 -3.06
C ASN A 256 -20.87 14.75 -3.44
N LEU A 257 -21.48 14.00 -2.53
CA LEU A 257 -22.80 13.41 -2.72
C LEU A 257 -23.90 14.44 -2.99
N ARG A 258 -23.79 15.65 -2.42
CA ARG A 258 -24.73 16.76 -2.62
C ARG A 258 -24.42 17.58 -3.87
N ALA A 259 -23.18 17.54 -4.35
CA ALA A 259 -22.72 18.33 -5.49
C ALA A 259 -23.12 17.73 -6.85
N SER A 260 -23.50 16.44 -6.91
CA SER A 260 -23.95 15.82 -8.16
C SER A 260 -25.23 16.51 -8.68
N LEU A 261 -25.11 17.17 -9.83
CA LEU A 261 -26.09 18.09 -10.42
C LEU A 261 -27.37 17.42 -10.93
N SER A 262 -27.43 16.09 -10.94
CA SER A 262 -28.57 15.29 -11.44
C SER A 262 -29.69 15.19 -10.40
N ALA A 263 -30.85 15.81 -10.66
CA ALA A 263 -32.17 15.60 -10.03
C ALA A 263 -32.19 15.20 -8.53
N GLY A 264 -31.44 15.90 -7.66
CA GLY A 264 -31.46 15.72 -6.20
C GLY A 264 -30.29 14.93 -5.57
N GLY A 265 -29.32 14.47 -6.38
CA GLY A 265 -28.15 13.70 -5.93
C GLY A 265 -28.51 12.30 -5.42
N HIS A 266 -27.51 11.43 -5.20
CA HIS A 266 -27.74 10.05 -4.71
C HIS A 266 -28.06 9.96 -3.20
N THR A 267 -28.46 11.07 -2.58
CA THR A 267 -28.61 11.19 -1.12
C THR A 267 -29.59 10.18 -0.52
N GLY A 268 -30.65 9.82 -1.24
CA GLY A 268 -31.63 8.81 -0.80
C GLY A 268 -31.12 7.37 -0.86
N HIS A 269 -30.00 7.11 -1.56
CA HIS A 269 -29.44 5.77 -1.74
C HIS A 269 -28.19 5.51 -0.89
N VAL A 270 -27.58 6.55 -0.33
CA VAL A 270 -26.24 6.49 0.27
C VAL A 270 -26.27 6.72 1.79
N GLN A 271 -25.62 5.82 2.53
CA GLN A 271 -25.35 5.97 3.96
C GLN A 271 -23.84 5.99 4.20
N ILE A 272 -23.33 7.03 4.87
CA ILE A 272 -21.91 7.11 5.28
C ILE A 272 -21.82 6.76 6.76
N ILE A 273 -21.18 5.63 7.06
CA ILE A 273 -20.96 5.08 8.39
C ILE A 273 -19.53 5.46 8.81
N ASN A 274 -19.41 6.54 9.60
CA ASN A 274 -18.10 7.00 10.06
C ASN A 274 -17.61 6.16 11.24
N LYS A 275 -17.03 4.99 10.95
CA LYS A 275 -16.58 3.99 11.92
C LYS A 275 -15.50 3.11 11.29
N SER A 276 -14.56 2.61 12.11
CA SER A 276 -13.64 1.55 11.66
C SER A 276 -14.39 0.23 11.46
N ILE A 277 -14.10 -0.47 10.37
CA ILE A 277 -14.60 -1.84 10.17
C ILE A 277 -14.18 -2.78 11.31
N PHE A 278 -13.03 -2.53 11.93
CA PHE A 278 -12.53 -3.33 13.05
C PHE A 278 -13.25 -3.05 14.38
N ASP A 279 -14.07 -2.00 14.44
CA ASP A 279 -14.98 -1.72 15.55
C ASP A 279 -16.40 -2.27 15.25
N TRP A 280 -16.63 -2.93 14.11
CA TRP A 280 -17.95 -3.40 13.68
C TRP A 280 -18.52 -4.47 14.63
N ASN A 281 -19.80 -4.33 14.96
CA ASN A 281 -20.48 -5.14 15.97
C ASN A 281 -21.97 -5.41 15.63
N GLU A 282 -22.39 -5.14 14.40
CA GLU A 282 -23.78 -5.30 13.96
C GLU A 282 -23.88 -6.50 13.02
N TYR A 283 -24.78 -7.44 13.32
CA TYR A 283 -24.99 -8.60 12.46
C TYR A 283 -25.88 -8.25 11.26
N ILE A 284 -25.37 -8.45 10.05
CA ILE A 284 -26.04 -8.16 8.78
C ILE A 284 -26.37 -9.47 8.07
N HIS A 285 -27.64 -9.86 8.15
CA HIS A 285 -28.14 -11.11 7.53
C HIS A 285 -28.42 -10.96 6.02
N SER A 286 -28.64 -9.74 5.53
CA SER A 286 -29.03 -9.51 4.14
C SER A 286 -27.86 -9.75 3.18
N PRO A 287 -28.09 -10.38 2.00
CA PRO A 287 -27.06 -10.48 0.97
C PRO A 287 -26.55 -9.11 0.57
N CYS A 288 -25.23 -8.95 0.49
CA CYS A 288 -24.61 -7.69 0.08
C CYS A 288 -23.32 -7.93 -0.69
N PHE A 289 -22.99 -6.99 -1.58
CA PHE A 289 -21.64 -6.86 -2.11
C PHE A 289 -20.80 -6.05 -1.13
N PHE A 290 -19.56 -6.48 -0.90
CA PHE A 290 -18.61 -5.81 -0.04
C PHE A 290 -17.39 -5.44 -0.89
N LEU A 291 -17.19 -4.14 -1.11
CA LEU A 291 -16.10 -3.59 -1.91
C LEU A 291 -14.96 -3.17 -0.99
N ALA A 292 -13.75 -3.61 -1.33
CA ALA A 292 -12.50 -3.20 -0.69
C ALA A 292 -11.43 -3.04 -1.78
N LEU A 293 -11.49 -1.95 -2.54
CA LEU A 293 -10.55 -1.66 -3.63
C LEU A 293 -9.44 -0.75 -3.09
N GLU A 294 -8.18 -1.20 -3.17
CA GLU A 294 -6.99 -0.51 -2.66
C GLU A 294 -7.08 -0.21 -1.16
N VAL A 295 -7.26 -1.27 -0.38
CA VAL A 295 -7.38 -1.17 1.08
C VAL A 295 -6.53 -2.21 1.80
N PHE A 296 -6.27 -3.36 1.18
CA PHE A 296 -5.54 -4.44 1.84
C PHE A 296 -4.06 -4.13 1.94
N ASP A 297 -3.50 -3.39 0.98
CA ASP A 297 -2.12 -2.91 1.03
C ASP A 297 -1.82 -2.10 2.28
N ASN A 298 -2.75 -1.29 2.81
CA ASN A 298 -2.52 -0.53 4.04
C ASN A 298 -2.85 -1.28 5.34
N PHE A 299 -3.33 -2.53 5.27
CA PHE A 299 -3.54 -3.33 6.48
C PHE A 299 -2.21 -3.71 7.14
N SER A 300 -2.15 -3.58 8.46
CA SER A 300 -0.93 -3.84 9.24
C SER A 300 -0.53 -5.33 9.23
N HIS A 301 0.78 -5.59 9.13
CA HIS A 301 1.36 -6.93 9.09
C HIS A 301 2.28 -7.19 10.29
N ASP A 302 2.33 -8.43 10.78
CA ASP A 302 3.36 -8.88 11.71
C ASP A 302 4.62 -9.28 10.95
N ALA A 303 5.80 -8.98 11.50
CA ALA A 303 7.08 -9.44 10.95
C ALA A 303 7.49 -10.75 11.64
N ILE A 304 7.72 -11.81 10.87
CA ILE A 304 8.17 -13.11 11.35
C ILE A 304 9.50 -13.45 10.69
N ARG A 305 10.54 -13.71 11.49
CA ARG A 305 11.78 -14.31 10.99
C ARG A 305 11.93 -15.72 11.54
N TYR A 306 12.77 -16.53 10.90
CA TYR A 306 12.98 -17.91 11.29
C TYR A 306 14.46 -18.12 11.58
N ASP A 307 14.73 -18.92 12.61
CA ASP A 307 16.06 -19.46 12.87
C ASP A 307 16.40 -20.50 11.77
N TYR A 308 17.58 -20.40 11.16
CA TYR A 308 17.97 -21.35 10.11
C TYR A 308 18.21 -22.77 10.62
N GLU A 309 18.63 -22.91 11.87
CA GLU A 309 18.94 -24.19 12.52
C GLU A 309 17.68 -24.82 13.09
N THR A 310 16.93 -24.08 13.91
CA THR A 310 15.76 -24.63 14.63
C THR A 310 14.47 -24.56 13.82
N GLU A 311 14.42 -23.78 12.74
CA GLU A 311 13.21 -23.48 11.94
C GLU A 311 12.10 -22.78 12.75
N MET A 312 12.38 -22.40 13.99
CA MET A 312 11.40 -21.81 14.88
C MET A 312 11.13 -20.35 14.51
N PRO A 313 9.86 -19.93 14.45
CA PRO A 313 9.50 -18.56 14.14
C PRO A 313 9.76 -17.64 15.34
N GLN A 314 10.21 -16.42 15.05
CA GLN A 314 10.32 -15.31 16.00
C GLN A 314 9.51 -14.11 15.48
N GLN A 315 8.70 -13.52 16.36
CA GLN A 315 7.90 -12.34 16.04
C GLN A 315 8.67 -11.07 16.32
N GLY A 316 8.68 -10.17 15.34
CA GLY A 316 9.32 -8.87 15.40
C GLY A 316 8.44 -7.81 16.05
N GLY A 317 9.11 -6.81 16.59
CA GLY A 317 8.51 -5.60 17.13
C GLY A 317 9.53 -4.48 17.24
N VAL A 318 9.08 -3.36 17.81
CA VAL A 318 9.92 -2.19 18.05
C VAL A 318 9.85 -1.74 19.51
N VAL A 319 11.02 -1.44 20.05
CA VAL A 319 11.20 -0.68 21.29
C VAL A 319 11.39 0.78 20.91
N ILE A 320 10.61 1.66 21.50
CA ILE A 320 10.79 3.11 21.39
C ILE A 320 11.44 3.55 22.69
N ASP A 321 12.65 4.08 22.63
CA ASP A 321 13.39 4.48 23.82
C ASP A 321 12.94 5.83 24.41
N SER A 322 13.68 6.36 25.37
CA SER A 322 13.41 7.67 25.99
C SER A 322 13.64 8.85 25.04
N ASP A 323 14.60 8.70 24.12
CA ASP A 323 14.98 9.73 23.16
C ASP A 323 14.01 9.74 21.95
N GLY A 324 13.32 8.62 21.74
CA GLY A 324 12.37 8.39 20.65
C GLY A 324 12.96 7.60 19.49
N GLU A 325 14.11 6.95 19.70
CA GLU A 325 14.74 6.10 18.71
C GLU A 325 14.06 4.73 18.64
N PHE A 326 14.04 4.17 17.43
CA PHE A 326 13.39 2.90 17.14
C PHE A 326 14.40 1.75 17.13
N CYS A 327 14.27 0.83 18.08
CA CYS A 327 15.09 -0.38 18.16
C CYS A 327 14.24 -1.61 17.86
N GLU A 328 14.58 -2.31 16.76
CA GLU A 328 13.92 -3.56 16.40
C GLU A 328 14.29 -4.69 17.39
N TYR A 329 13.29 -5.47 17.83
CA TYR A 329 13.49 -6.65 18.67
C TYR A 329 12.69 -7.84 18.13
N TYR A 330 13.06 -9.04 18.57
CA TYR A 330 12.37 -10.28 18.22
C TYR A 330 12.11 -11.15 19.44
N ASN A 331 10.92 -11.75 19.50
CA ASN A 331 10.51 -12.66 20.55
C ASN A 331 10.27 -14.06 19.97
N THR A 332 10.72 -15.10 20.68
CA THR A 332 10.46 -16.50 20.33
C THR A 332 9.03 -16.93 20.61
N THR A 333 8.33 -16.23 21.51
CA THR A 333 6.91 -16.48 21.78
C THR A 333 6.05 -15.65 20.85
N LEU A 334 5.41 -16.31 19.89
CA LEU A 334 4.42 -15.69 19.02
C LEU A 334 3.14 -15.35 19.81
N ASP A 335 2.55 -14.21 19.49
CA ASP A 335 1.22 -13.89 19.98
C ASP A 335 0.14 -14.80 19.35
N PRO A 336 -1.06 -14.88 19.96
CA PRO A 336 -2.12 -15.77 19.46
C PRO A 336 -2.54 -15.48 18.02
N LEU A 337 -2.47 -14.22 17.57
CA LEU A 337 -2.88 -13.83 16.23
C LEU A 337 -1.89 -14.31 15.16
N ALA A 338 -0.59 -14.01 15.33
CA ALA A 338 0.44 -14.49 14.41
C ALA A 338 0.51 -16.03 14.39
N SER A 339 0.43 -16.67 15.57
CA SER A 339 0.40 -18.12 15.68
C SER A 339 -0.80 -18.73 14.94
N ARG A 340 -1.99 -18.13 15.06
CA ARG A 340 -3.17 -18.55 14.31
C ARG A 340 -2.98 -18.37 12.80
N PHE A 341 -2.43 -17.25 12.36
CA PHE A 341 -2.19 -17.01 10.94
C PHE A 341 -1.31 -18.09 10.32
N LEU A 342 -0.16 -18.40 10.95
CA LEU A 342 0.77 -19.42 10.44
C LEU A 342 0.10 -20.80 10.35
N ARG A 343 -0.68 -21.19 11.37
CA ARG A 343 -1.45 -22.45 11.36
C ARG A 343 -2.54 -22.47 10.28
N ALA A 344 -3.30 -21.38 10.17
CA ALA A 344 -4.40 -21.27 9.21
C ALA A 344 -3.88 -21.29 7.78
N ARG A 345 -2.81 -20.54 7.47
CA ARG A 345 -2.11 -20.61 6.19
C ARG A 345 -1.67 -22.04 5.88
N GLN A 346 -0.94 -22.68 6.79
CA GLN A 346 -0.43 -24.03 6.57
C GLN A 346 -1.54 -25.06 6.31
N ALA A 347 -2.70 -24.91 6.95
CA ALA A 347 -3.84 -25.80 6.77
C ALA A 347 -4.67 -25.48 5.51
N ALA A 348 -4.78 -24.21 5.13
CA ALA A 348 -5.61 -23.75 4.03
C ALA A 348 -4.91 -23.80 2.66
N SER A 349 -3.58 -23.72 2.64
CA SER A 349 -2.80 -23.63 1.40
C SER A 349 -3.04 -24.82 0.47
N ARG A 350 -3.66 -24.54 -0.68
CA ARG A 350 -3.87 -25.51 -1.77
C ARG A 350 -2.63 -25.66 -2.66
N ARG A 351 -1.72 -24.68 -2.62
CA ARG A 351 -0.51 -24.61 -3.45
C ARG A 351 0.70 -24.29 -2.57
N PRO A 352 1.93 -24.64 -3.01
CA PRO A 352 3.14 -24.17 -2.35
C PRO A 352 3.17 -22.64 -2.31
N PHE A 353 3.52 -22.08 -1.15
CA PHE A 353 3.66 -20.64 -0.95
C PHE A 353 5.13 -20.26 -0.68
N PRO A 354 5.53 -19.01 -0.96
CA PRO A 354 6.88 -18.54 -0.68
C PRO A 354 7.22 -18.68 0.81
N SER A 355 8.46 -19.06 1.11
CA SER A 355 8.97 -19.12 2.47
C SER A 355 10.35 -18.46 2.53
N PRO A 356 10.65 -17.68 3.59
CA PRO A 356 11.98 -17.12 3.78
C PRO A 356 13.01 -18.19 4.17
N LEU A 357 12.56 -19.39 4.60
CA LEU A 357 13.43 -20.52 4.87
C LEU A 357 13.83 -21.22 3.55
N PRO A 358 15.13 -21.34 3.26
CA PRO A 358 15.57 -22.01 2.05
C PRO A 358 15.53 -23.54 2.25
N SER A 359 15.61 -24.29 1.15
CA SER A 359 15.46 -25.75 1.17
C SER A 359 16.47 -26.42 2.13
N LYS A 360 16.10 -27.58 2.72
CA LYS A 360 16.94 -28.31 3.69
C LYS A 360 18.38 -28.52 3.22
N LEU A 361 18.56 -28.88 1.95
CA LEU A 361 19.88 -29.06 1.32
C LEU A 361 20.71 -27.76 1.29
N SER A 362 20.08 -26.65 0.89
CA SER A 362 20.76 -25.36 0.82
C SER A 362 21.14 -24.81 2.20
N ARG A 363 20.38 -25.15 3.25
CA ARG A 363 20.70 -24.80 4.64
C ARG A 363 21.93 -25.55 5.14
N SER A 364 22.02 -26.85 4.88
CA SER A 364 23.19 -27.66 5.24
C SER A 364 24.49 -27.18 4.59
N LEU A 365 24.40 -26.57 3.40
CA LEU A 365 25.55 -25.97 2.70
C LEU A 365 25.87 -24.55 3.22
N ARG A 366 24.88 -23.80 3.70
CA ARG A 366 25.12 -22.51 4.38
C ARG A 366 25.73 -22.70 5.76
N SER A 367 25.30 -23.73 6.49
CA SER A 367 25.84 -24.11 7.80
C SER A 367 27.27 -24.66 7.74
N SER A 368 27.89 -24.76 6.55
CA SER A 368 29.31 -25.07 6.38
C SER A 368 30.18 -23.85 6.02
N LEU A 369 29.59 -22.67 5.76
CA LEU A 369 30.36 -21.46 5.44
C LEU A 369 30.77 -20.71 6.73
N PRO A 370 32.06 -20.38 6.92
CA PRO A 370 32.57 -19.78 8.16
C PRO A 370 32.49 -18.24 8.25
N ILE A 371 32.11 -17.52 7.19
CA ILE A 371 32.11 -16.05 7.16
C ILE A 371 30.75 -15.52 6.71
N GLY A 372 30.16 -14.61 7.49
CA GLY A 372 28.92 -13.90 7.14
C GLY A 372 27.61 -14.65 7.44
N ARG A 373 27.62 -15.61 8.38
CA ARG A 373 26.40 -16.28 8.83
C ARG A 373 25.43 -15.24 9.40
N ARG A 374 24.20 -15.26 8.89
CA ARG A 374 23.04 -14.71 9.59
C ARG A 374 22.38 -15.89 10.27
N ASP A 375 22.12 -15.77 11.56
CA ASP A 375 21.45 -16.84 12.33
C ASP A 375 19.96 -16.93 11.98
N TYR A 376 19.41 -15.83 11.46
CA TYR A 376 18.00 -15.69 11.12
C TYR A 376 17.75 -15.30 9.67
N THR A 377 16.61 -15.71 9.14
CA THR A 377 16.11 -15.26 7.83
C THR A 377 15.86 -13.76 7.82
N LEU A 378 15.73 -13.19 6.62
CA LEU A 378 14.99 -11.93 6.49
C LEU A 378 13.53 -12.15 6.95
N PRO A 379 12.87 -11.10 7.46
CA PRO A 379 11.50 -11.23 7.93
C PRO A 379 10.56 -11.49 6.75
N GLU A 380 9.56 -12.32 7.01
CA GLU A 380 8.32 -12.43 6.26
C GLU A 380 7.27 -11.55 6.95
N TYR A 381 6.57 -10.71 6.20
CA TYR A 381 5.48 -9.91 6.71
C TYR A 381 4.16 -10.64 6.46
N ILE A 382 3.45 -10.98 7.53
CA ILE A 382 2.20 -11.74 7.46
C ILE A 382 0.98 -10.83 7.70
N PRO A 383 -0.05 -10.87 6.84
CA PRO A 383 -1.22 -9.98 6.88
C PRO A 383 -2.23 -10.40 7.97
N THR A 384 -1.83 -10.28 9.24
CA THR A 384 -2.66 -10.66 10.39
C THR A 384 -3.90 -9.78 10.53
N ARG A 385 -3.80 -8.49 10.19
CA ARG A 385 -4.94 -7.56 10.21
C ARG A 385 -5.98 -7.89 9.14
N LEU A 386 -5.55 -8.33 7.96
CA LEU A 386 -6.44 -8.84 6.91
C LEU A 386 -7.17 -10.11 7.34
N MET A 387 -6.49 -11.02 8.05
CA MET A 387 -7.14 -12.21 8.62
C MET A 387 -8.26 -11.83 9.60
N GLN A 388 -8.06 -10.80 10.44
CA GLN A 388 -9.11 -10.29 11.33
C GLN A 388 -10.28 -9.67 10.55
N PHE A 389 -10.02 -8.99 9.44
CA PHE A 389 -11.08 -8.49 8.56
C PHE A 389 -11.93 -9.64 7.99
N PHE A 390 -11.31 -10.77 7.61
CA PHE A 390 -12.05 -11.95 7.17
C PHE A 390 -12.91 -12.56 8.28
N ASP A 391 -12.46 -12.52 9.53
CA ASP A 391 -13.32 -12.91 10.67
C ASP A 391 -14.53 -11.98 10.80
N ILE A 392 -14.35 -10.68 10.63
CA ILE A 392 -15.47 -9.71 10.65
C ILE A 392 -16.49 -10.02 9.56
N LEU A 393 -16.02 -10.29 8.33
CA LEU A 393 -16.91 -10.68 7.23
C LEU A 393 -17.65 -11.99 7.51
N ARG A 394 -16.98 -12.98 8.10
CA ARG A 394 -17.62 -14.25 8.51
C ARG A 394 -18.69 -14.02 9.58
N ASP A 395 -18.35 -13.27 10.63
CA ASP A 395 -19.15 -13.17 11.85
C ASP A 395 -20.32 -12.18 11.70
N TYR A 396 -20.11 -11.08 10.98
CA TYR A 396 -21.09 -10.00 10.87
C TYR A 396 -21.74 -9.86 9.50
N PHE A 397 -21.15 -10.43 8.44
CA PHE A 397 -21.70 -10.35 7.09
C PHE A 397 -21.77 -11.73 6.42
N PRO A 398 -22.35 -12.78 7.02
CA PRO A 398 -22.24 -14.15 6.50
C PRO A 398 -22.78 -14.35 5.07
N ALA A 399 -23.66 -13.46 4.59
CA ALA A 399 -24.19 -13.47 3.23
C ALA A 399 -23.44 -12.56 2.23
N HIS A 400 -22.27 -12.01 2.61
CA HIS A 400 -21.50 -11.13 1.75
C HIS A 400 -20.95 -11.82 0.49
N ARG A 401 -20.73 -11.00 -0.53
CA ARG A 401 -19.87 -11.28 -1.68
C ARG A 401 -18.78 -10.22 -1.76
N LEU A 402 -17.55 -10.61 -1.47
CA LEU A 402 -16.39 -9.72 -1.53
C LEU A 402 -16.03 -9.43 -2.99
N VAL A 403 -15.71 -8.18 -3.29
CA VAL A 403 -15.00 -7.75 -4.51
C VAL A 403 -13.87 -6.83 -4.06
N THR A 404 -12.65 -7.25 -4.28
CA THR A 404 -11.45 -6.52 -3.84
C THR A 404 -10.41 -6.50 -4.94
N SER A 405 -9.66 -5.41 -5.01
CA SER A 405 -8.56 -5.22 -5.94
C SER A 405 -7.40 -4.60 -5.19
N ASP A 406 -6.20 -5.12 -5.40
CA ASP A 406 -5.00 -4.61 -4.72
C ASP A 406 -3.71 -4.99 -5.46
N PHE A 407 -2.60 -4.35 -5.10
CA PHE A 407 -1.27 -4.64 -5.65
C PHE A 407 -0.83 -6.06 -5.26
N SER A 408 -0.46 -6.86 -6.25
CA SER A 408 0.13 -8.18 -6.05
C SER A 408 1.66 -8.16 -6.00
N SER A 409 2.28 -7.05 -6.38
CA SER A 409 3.72 -6.82 -6.27
C SER A 409 4.04 -5.33 -6.21
N LEU A 410 5.08 -5.00 -5.46
CA LEU A 410 5.57 -3.64 -5.28
C LEU A 410 7.10 -3.61 -5.52
N PRO A 411 7.62 -2.65 -6.30
CA PRO A 411 9.06 -2.41 -6.39
C PRO A 411 9.56 -1.72 -5.11
N ASP A 412 10.88 -1.77 -4.88
CA ASP A 412 11.55 -0.96 -3.85
C ASP A 412 11.05 -1.16 -2.40
N ALA A 413 10.54 -2.36 -2.09
CA ALA A 413 10.16 -2.75 -0.73
C ALA A 413 11.37 -2.87 0.20
N VAL A 414 11.13 -2.73 1.51
CA VAL A 414 12.14 -2.98 2.54
C VAL A 414 12.59 -4.46 2.49
N PRO A 415 13.78 -4.82 3.02
CA PRO A 415 14.26 -6.20 2.94
C PRO A 415 13.32 -7.19 3.66
N GLY A 416 12.77 -8.14 2.92
CA GLY A 416 11.90 -9.19 3.47
C GLY A 416 11.00 -9.83 2.42
N LEU A 417 10.29 -10.89 2.81
CA LEU A 417 9.23 -11.50 2.01
C LEU A 417 7.90 -10.79 2.30
N ASN A 418 7.14 -10.46 1.24
CA ASN A 418 5.90 -9.67 1.30
C ASN A 418 6.09 -8.34 2.06
N ALA A 419 7.29 -7.78 1.99
CA ALA A 419 7.67 -6.62 2.77
C ALA A 419 7.00 -5.33 2.27
N PRO A 420 6.80 -4.34 3.16
CA PRO A 420 6.15 -3.10 2.78
C PRO A 420 7.07 -2.22 1.94
N VAL A 421 6.47 -1.41 1.09
CA VAL A 421 7.08 -0.15 0.64
C VAL A 421 6.79 0.89 1.71
N VAL A 422 7.85 1.60 2.10
CA VAL A 422 7.76 2.67 3.09
C VAL A 422 8.30 3.92 2.45
N GLN A 423 7.46 4.95 2.36
CA GLN A 423 7.82 6.15 1.61
C GLN A 423 7.16 7.41 2.17
N THR A 424 7.76 8.56 1.89
CA THR A 424 7.16 9.87 2.16
C THR A 424 7.36 10.78 0.96
N ARG A 425 6.50 11.77 0.78
CA ARG A 425 6.71 12.85 -0.19
C ARG A 425 7.41 14.04 0.46
N TYR A 426 8.50 14.49 -0.17
CA TYR A 426 9.20 15.72 0.18
C TYR A 426 9.54 16.51 -1.08
N LYS A 427 9.16 17.80 -1.12
CA LYS A 427 9.32 18.67 -2.30
C LYS A 427 8.78 18.02 -3.57
N ARG A 428 7.55 17.49 -3.50
CA ARG A 428 6.85 16.78 -4.59
C ARG A 428 7.57 15.55 -5.14
N ARG A 429 8.51 14.98 -4.37
CA ARG A 429 9.24 13.76 -4.73
C ARG A 429 9.03 12.68 -3.69
N THR A 430 8.81 11.47 -4.17
CA THR A 430 8.77 10.28 -3.32
C THR A 430 10.17 9.93 -2.84
N VAL A 431 10.30 9.73 -1.53
CA VAL A 431 11.52 9.33 -0.84
C VAL A 431 11.25 8.00 -0.16
N PRO A 432 11.77 6.87 -0.71
CA PRO A 432 11.64 5.57 -0.07
C PRO A 432 12.63 5.46 1.10
N VAL A 433 12.29 4.61 2.07
CA VAL A 433 13.15 4.29 3.22
C VAL A 433 13.28 2.78 3.39
N SER A 434 14.28 2.35 4.15
CA SER A 434 14.72 0.95 4.24
C SER A 434 14.18 0.19 5.45
N THR A 435 13.30 0.79 6.24
CA THR A 435 12.72 0.22 7.47
C THR A 435 11.26 0.62 7.63
N PRO A 436 10.38 -0.25 8.16
CA PRO A 436 9.03 0.13 8.55
C PRO A 436 8.98 0.94 9.85
N PHE A 437 10.05 0.92 10.65
CA PHE A 437 10.12 1.63 11.93
C PHE A 437 10.57 3.07 11.71
N VAL A 438 9.59 3.93 11.43
CA VAL A 438 9.76 5.32 11.04
C VAL A 438 8.93 6.23 11.93
N HIS A 439 9.26 7.52 11.95
CA HIS A 439 8.53 8.46 12.78
C HIS A 439 7.02 8.46 12.43
N GLN A 440 6.19 8.05 13.40
CA GLN A 440 4.77 7.75 13.14
C GLN A 440 4.04 8.91 12.49
N GLY A 441 3.26 8.61 11.45
CA GLY A 441 2.42 9.59 10.77
C GLY A 441 3.05 10.33 9.60
N TYR A 442 4.35 10.18 9.33
CA TYR A 442 5.02 10.89 8.23
C TYR A 442 5.21 10.06 6.96
N PHE A 443 5.04 8.75 7.07
CA PHE A 443 5.33 7.80 6.01
C PHE A 443 4.11 6.97 5.71
N ASP A 444 3.89 6.77 4.41
CA ASP A 444 3.01 5.72 3.91
C ASP A 444 3.69 4.37 4.10
N ILE A 445 2.92 3.38 4.50
CA ILE A 445 3.35 1.99 4.68
C ILE A 445 2.29 1.12 4.02
N PHE A 446 2.68 0.43 2.96
CA PHE A 446 1.76 -0.41 2.19
C PHE A 446 2.45 -1.65 1.65
N PHE A 447 1.68 -2.73 1.52
CA PHE A 447 2.17 -4.08 1.32
C PHE A 447 1.66 -4.67 0.00
N PRO A 448 2.46 -5.53 -0.67
CA PRO A 448 1.91 -6.35 -1.74
C PRO A 448 1.04 -7.47 -1.14
N THR A 449 -0.09 -7.74 -1.78
CA THR A 449 -1.00 -8.83 -1.42
C THR A 449 -0.62 -10.12 -2.15
N ASP A 450 -0.27 -11.17 -1.39
CA ASP A 450 -0.13 -12.53 -1.95
C ASP A 450 -1.52 -13.16 -2.14
N PHE A 451 -2.13 -12.88 -3.30
CA PHE A 451 -3.47 -13.38 -3.64
C PHE A 451 -3.60 -14.92 -3.62
N ASN A 452 -2.52 -15.69 -3.77
CA ASN A 452 -2.61 -17.15 -3.66
C ASN A 452 -2.88 -17.56 -2.21
N VAL A 453 -2.11 -17.02 -1.27
CA VAL A 453 -2.26 -17.30 0.16
C VAL A 453 -3.55 -16.68 0.69
N ILE A 454 -3.85 -15.45 0.28
CA ILE A 454 -5.02 -14.71 0.76
C ILE A 454 -6.33 -15.33 0.28
N GLU A 455 -6.41 -15.80 -0.98
CA GLU A 455 -7.58 -16.53 -1.46
C GLU A 455 -7.83 -17.78 -0.61
N ASP A 456 -6.80 -18.60 -0.39
CA ASP A 456 -6.91 -19.83 0.39
C ASP A 456 -7.38 -19.55 1.83
N LEU A 457 -6.80 -18.52 2.46
CA LEU A 457 -7.17 -18.12 3.81
C LEU A 457 -8.60 -17.60 3.89
N TYR A 458 -9.01 -16.74 2.95
CA TYR A 458 -10.38 -16.22 2.90
C TYR A 458 -11.40 -17.34 2.75
N ARG A 459 -11.16 -18.29 1.83
CA ARG A 459 -12.04 -19.45 1.62
C ARG A 459 -12.13 -20.32 2.88
N ALA A 460 -11.00 -20.56 3.54
CA ALA A 460 -10.97 -21.38 4.76
C ALA A 460 -11.71 -20.73 5.93
N ILE A 461 -11.66 -19.39 6.04
CA ILE A 461 -12.32 -18.64 7.11
C ILE A 461 -13.81 -18.47 6.84
N THR A 462 -14.18 -18.08 5.61
CA THR A 462 -15.56 -17.68 5.27
C THR A 462 -16.40 -18.81 4.66
N GLY A 463 -15.76 -19.88 4.18
CA GLY A 463 -16.42 -20.95 3.42
C GLY A 463 -16.88 -20.53 2.02
N LYS A 464 -16.58 -19.31 1.57
CA LYS A 464 -17.03 -18.78 0.28
C LYS A 464 -16.18 -19.30 -0.88
N LEU A 465 -16.80 -19.45 -2.04
CA LEU A 465 -16.10 -19.72 -3.29
C LEU A 465 -15.64 -18.41 -3.92
N THR A 466 -14.47 -18.45 -4.54
CA THR A 466 -13.77 -17.27 -5.07
C THR A 466 -13.14 -17.55 -6.41
N PHE A 467 -12.83 -16.48 -7.13
CA PHE A 467 -11.85 -16.47 -8.20
C PHE A 467 -10.87 -15.31 -8.02
N VAL A 468 -9.66 -15.48 -8.55
CA VAL A 468 -8.65 -14.43 -8.68
C VAL A 468 -8.36 -14.24 -10.16
N SER A 469 -8.35 -12.99 -10.62
CA SER A 469 -7.92 -12.61 -11.97
C SER A 469 -6.90 -11.49 -11.91
N SER A 470 -6.15 -11.30 -12.98
CA SER A 470 -5.41 -10.05 -13.16
C SER A 470 -6.38 -8.86 -13.28
N HIS A 471 -5.90 -7.65 -12.98
CA HIS A 471 -6.63 -6.41 -13.24
C HIS A 471 -7.03 -6.32 -14.73
N GLN A 472 -6.10 -6.62 -15.63
CA GLN A 472 -6.34 -6.60 -17.08
C GLN A 472 -7.50 -7.52 -17.49
N GLU A 473 -7.45 -8.81 -17.10
CA GLU A 473 -8.51 -9.77 -17.45
C GLU A 473 -9.88 -9.36 -16.88
N PHE A 474 -9.90 -8.75 -15.69
CA PHE A 474 -11.14 -8.25 -15.11
C PHE A 474 -11.70 -7.09 -15.93
N MET A 475 -10.86 -6.11 -16.29
CA MET A 475 -11.28 -4.95 -17.08
C MET A 475 -11.66 -5.34 -18.51
N GLU A 476 -10.96 -6.25 -19.16
CA GLU A 476 -11.33 -6.77 -20.48
C GLU A 476 -12.71 -7.41 -20.50
N ARG A 477 -13.15 -7.98 -19.37
CA ARG A 477 -14.46 -8.60 -19.24
C ARG A 477 -15.58 -7.60 -18.96
N TRP A 478 -15.29 -6.55 -18.20
CA TRP A 478 -16.33 -5.70 -17.60
C TRP A 478 -16.28 -4.23 -18.04
N ALA A 479 -15.18 -3.74 -18.58
CA ALA A 479 -15.06 -2.38 -19.11
C ALA A 479 -15.32 -2.36 -20.62
N TYR A 480 -15.79 -1.22 -21.14
CA TYR A 480 -15.75 -0.95 -22.57
C TYR A 480 -14.37 -0.41 -22.94
N ILE A 481 -13.52 -1.31 -23.44
CA ILE A 481 -12.10 -1.03 -23.69
C ILE A 481 -11.89 0.12 -24.67
N GLY A 482 -12.77 0.29 -25.66
CA GLY A 482 -12.67 1.40 -26.62
C GLY A 482 -12.73 2.79 -25.99
N ASP A 483 -13.37 2.94 -24.83
CA ASP A 483 -13.52 4.24 -24.15
C ASP A 483 -12.22 4.70 -23.48
N THR A 484 -11.31 3.76 -23.22
CA THR A 484 -9.99 4.03 -22.61
C THR A 484 -8.83 3.72 -23.57
N GLU A 485 -9.11 3.60 -24.86
CA GLU A 485 -8.10 3.38 -25.90
C GLU A 485 -7.57 4.72 -26.43
N THR A 486 -6.24 4.86 -26.50
CA THR A 486 -5.58 6.01 -27.13
C THR A 486 -5.62 5.88 -28.65
N ARG A 487 -5.31 6.97 -29.37
CA ARG A 487 -5.27 6.95 -30.85
C ARG A 487 -4.27 5.96 -31.43
N SER A 488 -3.20 5.64 -30.69
CA SER A 488 -2.22 4.62 -31.05
C SER A 488 -2.70 3.18 -30.84
N GLY A 489 -3.86 2.97 -30.21
CA GLY A 489 -4.40 1.66 -29.85
C GLY A 489 -3.92 1.11 -28.50
N GLU A 490 -3.18 1.90 -27.72
CA GLU A 490 -2.80 1.52 -26.37
C GLU A 490 -3.97 1.75 -25.40
N ASN A 491 -4.08 0.94 -24.35
CA ASN A 491 -5.12 1.11 -23.35
C ASN A 491 -4.52 1.34 -21.96
N PRO A 492 -4.46 2.60 -21.48
CA PRO A 492 -3.96 2.93 -20.15
C PRO A 492 -4.69 2.21 -19.00
N LEU A 493 -6.01 2.00 -19.09
CA LEU A 493 -6.77 1.29 -18.07
C LEU A 493 -6.26 -0.15 -17.88
N LEU A 494 -5.90 -0.84 -18.96
CA LEU A 494 -5.38 -2.20 -18.91
C LEU A 494 -3.91 -2.27 -18.49
N THR A 495 -3.13 -1.23 -18.81
CA THR A 495 -1.66 -1.29 -18.75
C THR A 495 -1.04 -0.61 -17.53
N TRP A 496 -1.75 0.32 -16.88
CA TRP A 496 -1.21 1.07 -15.74
C TRP A 496 -1.07 0.21 -14.48
N TYR A 497 -2.09 -0.58 -14.17
CA TYR A 497 -2.18 -1.40 -12.95
C TYR A 497 -1.90 -2.89 -13.23
N LYS A 498 -0.89 -3.20 -14.05
CA LYS A 498 -0.51 -4.59 -14.37
C LYS A 498 -0.09 -5.42 -13.16
N ASN A 499 0.41 -4.76 -12.13
CA ASN A 499 0.77 -5.38 -10.87
C ASN A 499 -0.42 -5.56 -9.92
N ALA A 500 -1.63 -5.13 -10.26
CA ALA A 500 -2.83 -5.36 -9.46
C ALA A 500 -3.59 -6.63 -9.87
N LYS A 501 -4.31 -7.20 -8.92
CA LYS A 501 -5.21 -8.34 -9.13
C LYS A 501 -6.55 -8.10 -8.46
N VAL A 502 -7.56 -8.80 -8.94
CA VAL A 502 -8.92 -8.78 -8.40
C VAL A 502 -9.22 -10.14 -7.78
N LEU A 503 -9.71 -10.14 -6.55
CA LEU A 503 -10.32 -11.31 -5.89
C LEU A 503 -11.81 -11.01 -5.72
N ALA A 504 -12.66 -11.94 -6.16
CA ALA A 504 -14.09 -11.81 -5.96
C ALA A 504 -14.76 -13.12 -5.58
N THR A 505 -15.86 -13.01 -4.85
CA THR A 505 -16.72 -14.14 -4.46
C THR A 505 -17.64 -14.53 -5.62
N VAL A 506 -17.84 -15.84 -5.82
CA VAL A 506 -18.72 -16.41 -6.84
C VAL A 506 -20.17 -16.42 -6.37
#